data_AF-A0A3B3Q677-F1
#
_entry.id   AF-A0A3B3Q677-F1
#
_cell.length_a   1.000
_cell.length_b   1.000
_cell.length_c   1.000
_cell.angle_alpha   90.00
_cell.angle_beta   90.00
_cell.angle_gamma   90.00
#
_symmetry.space_group_name_H-M   'P 1'
#
loop_
_entity.id
_entity.type
_entity.pdbx_description
1 polymer ?
#
loop_
_entity_poly.entity_id
_entity_poly.type
_entity_poly.pdbx_seq_one_letter_code
_entity_poly.pdbx_strand_id
1 'polypeptide(L)'
;MIMEFRLCVLLLVLAAVAVTGQRRRPNTDEWNYRDGSEKVNMRGVANLTQILDNWRFDILAQMQSMMQNDMQGLLPDYTRIQPLSEALDDLFKEFNALKTHLGDLSEKVVSIEAFIDDVKAGKLPNTAPGGPAGPTIPAGPVKKKIIRKKVPAPAPAP
;
A
#
# COMPACT_ATOMS: atom_id res chain seq x y z
N MET A 1 -30.88 -57.45 31.84
CA MET A 1 -31.29 -56.73 33.06
C MET A 1 -30.11 -56.38 33.99
N ILE A 2 -29.23 -57.33 34.35
CA ILE A 2 -28.04 -57.04 35.19
C ILE A 2 -27.06 -56.03 34.58
N MET A 3 -26.79 -56.08 33.27
CA MET A 3 -25.86 -55.14 32.61
C MET A 3 -26.42 -53.72 32.54
N GLU A 4 -27.71 -53.56 32.25
CA GLU A 4 -28.41 -52.26 32.26
C GLU A 4 -28.35 -51.61 33.64
N PHE A 5 -28.56 -52.38 34.72
CA PHE A 5 -28.48 -51.86 36.07
C PHE A 5 -27.06 -51.41 36.43
N ARG A 6 -26.04 -52.16 35.99
CA ARG A 6 -24.63 -51.77 36.14
C ARG A 6 -24.30 -50.50 35.35
N LEU A 7 -24.82 -50.36 34.13
CA LEU A 7 -24.63 -49.17 33.31
C LEU A 7 -25.26 -47.92 33.96
N CYS A 8 -26.49 -48.04 34.46
CA CYS A 8 -27.17 -46.97 35.19
C CYS A 8 -26.43 -46.55 36.46
N VAL A 9 -25.92 -47.51 37.24
CA VAL A 9 -25.11 -47.22 38.43
C VAL A 9 -23.80 -46.53 38.06
N LEU A 10 -23.14 -46.97 36.97
CA LEU A 10 -21.91 -46.35 36.48
C LEU A 10 -22.14 -44.91 36.02
N LEU A 11 -23.23 -44.65 35.31
CA LEU A 11 -23.64 -43.31 34.88
C LEU A 11 -23.98 -42.40 36.06
N LEU A 12 -24.65 -42.93 37.09
CA LEU A 12 -24.96 -42.18 38.32
C LEU A 12 -23.69 -41.77 39.08
N VAL A 13 -22.71 -42.68 39.17
CA VAL A 13 -21.40 -42.38 39.79
C VAL A 13 -20.65 -41.32 38.99
N LEU A 14 -20.64 -41.43 37.66
CA LEU A 14 -20.02 -40.44 36.77
C LEU A 14 -20.65 -39.05 36.92
N ALA A 15 -21.98 -38.97 37.01
CA ALA A 15 -22.70 -37.72 37.22
C ALA A 15 -22.39 -37.11 38.61
N ALA A 16 -22.34 -37.93 39.67
CA ALA A 16 -21.99 -37.47 41.01
C ALA A 16 -20.55 -36.93 41.08
N VAL A 17 -19.61 -37.56 40.39
CA VAL A 17 -18.22 -37.08 40.27
C VAL A 17 -18.16 -35.77 39.48
N ALA A 18 -18.92 -35.63 38.40
CA ALA A 18 -18.99 -34.39 37.64
C ALA A 18 -19.53 -33.21 38.47
N VAL A 19 -20.56 -33.45 39.30
CA VAL A 19 -21.17 -32.42 40.16
C VAL A 19 -20.25 -32.03 41.32
N THR A 20 -19.52 -32.98 41.91
CA THR A 20 -18.53 -32.66 42.96
C THR A 20 -17.29 -31.95 42.39
N GLY A 21 -16.90 -32.25 41.13
CA GLY A 21 -15.84 -31.55 40.41
C GLY A 21 -16.20 -30.11 40.00
N GLN A 22 -17.47 -29.83 39.71
CA GLN A 22 -17.94 -28.48 39.35
C GLN A 22 -18.03 -27.50 40.53
N ARG A 23 -18.07 -27.97 41.79
CA ARG A 23 -18.22 -27.13 42.98
C ARG A 23 -16.94 -26.36 43.38
N ARG A 24 -15.83 -26.58 42.67
CA ARG A 24 -14.56 -25.87 42.83
C ARG A 24 -14.22 -25.09 41.56
N ARG A 25 -15.12 -24.24 41.08
CA ARG A 25 -14.63 -23.07 40.32
C ARG A 25 -13.96 -22.16 41.35
N PRO A 26 -12.63 -21.94 41.30
CA PRO A 26 -12.04 -20.89 42.11
C PRO A 26 -12.79 -19.61 41.77
N ASN A 27 -13.32 -18.97 42.82
CA ASN A 27 -13.88 -17.64 42.71
C ASN A 27 -12.82 -16.77 42.04
N THR A 28 -13.19 -16.14 40.93
CA THR A 28 -12.38 -15.25 40.13
C THR A 28 -11.55 -14.34 41.04
N ASP A 29 -10.25 -14.27 40.80
CA ASP A 29 -9.25 -13.38 41.40
C ASP A 29 -9.82 -12.06 41.97
N GLU A 30 -10.33 -12.09 43.20
CA GLU A 30 -10.61 -10.88 43.94
C GLU A 30 -9.26 -10.34 44.41
N TRP A 31 -8.73 -9.36 43.68
CA TRP A 31 -7.45 -8.74 43.97
C TRP A 31 -7.48 -8.10 45.37
N ASN A 32 -6.94 -8.83 46.35
CA ASN A 32 -6.98 -8.42 47.74
C ASN A 32 -5.87 -7.40 48.01
N TYR A 33 -6.16 -6.11 47.83
CA TYR A 33 -5.18 -5.02 48.00
C TYR A 33 -4.55 -4.96 49.40
N ARG A 34 -5.16 -5.58 50.42
CA ARG A 34 -4.58 -5.71 51.76
C ARG A 34 -3.60 -6.88 51.87
N ASP A 35 -3.75 -7.94 51.08
CA ASP A 35 -2.86 -9.09 51.14
C ASP A 35 -1.51 -8.77 50.49
N GLY A 36 -0.59 -8.23 51.30
CA GLY A 36 0.74 -7.80 50.87
C GLY A 36 1.10 -6.37 51.27
N SER A 37 0.12 -5.53 51.63
CA SER A 37 0.38 -4.16 52.10
C SER A 37 1.09 -4.12 53.46
N GLU A 38 0.92 -5.16 54.27
CA GLU A 38 1.61 -5.32 55.56
C GLU A 38 3.05 -5.88 55.39
N LYS A 39 3.33 -6.46 54.21
CA LYS A 39 4.64 -7.02 53.84
C LYS A 39 5.57 -5.98 53.21
N VAL A 40 5.06 -4.78 52.88
CA VAL A 40 5.89 -3.70 52.33
C VAL A 40 6.47 -2.85 53.44
N ASN A 41 7.80 -2.69 53.42
CA ASN A 41 8.51 -1.82 54.34
C ASN A 41 8.18 -0.35 54.02
N MET A 42 7.32 0.31 54.82
CA MET A 42 6.92 1.71 54.61
C MET A 42 8.11 2.69 54.58
N ARG A 43 9.24 2.35 55.22
CA ARG A 43 10.47 3.15 55.15
C ARG A 43 11.16 3.05 53.78
N GLY A 44 11.03 1.90 53.11
CA GLY A 44 11.44 1.70 51.71
C GLY A 44 10.48 2.34 50.71
N VAL A 45 9.20 2.50 51.07
CA VAL A 45 8.21 3.22 50.25
C VAL A 45 8.59 4.69 50.07
N ALA A 46 9.16 5.35 51.09
CA ALA A 46 9.66 6.72 50.93
C ALA A 46 10.76 6.85 49.86
N ASN A 47 11.68 5.88 49.81
CA ASN A 47 12.73 5.82 48.79
C ASN A 47 12.16 5.46 47.41
N LEU A 48 11.25 4.50 47.34
CA LEU A 48 10.57 4.12 46.11
C LEU A 48 9.75 5.29 45.54
N THR A 49 8.94 5.97 46.35
CA THR A 49 8.18 7.16 45.96
C THR A 49 9.09 8.25 45.42
N GLN A 50 10.27 8.45 46.02
CA GLN A 50 11.25 9.42 45.52
C GLN A 50 11.86 9.00 44.18
N ILE A 51 12.17 7.71 43.98
CA ILE A 51 12.66 7.20 42.69
C ILE A 51 11.58 7.36 41.62
N LEU A 52 10.32 7.03 41.94
CA LEU A 52 9.17 7.22 41.04
C LEU A 52 8.95 8.69 40.70
N ASP A 53 9.11 9.60 41.66
CA ASP A 53 8.94 11.03 41.40
C ASP A 53 10.10 11.57 40.55
N ASN A 54 11.34 11.17 40.81
CA ASN A 54 12.49 11.48 39.96
C ASN A 54 12.28 10.98 38.52
N TRP A 55 11.84 9.73 38.33
CA TRP A 55 11.55 9.18 37.01
C TRP A 55 10.41 9.92 36.31
N ARG A 56 9.38 10.29 37.05
CA ARG A 56 8.30 11.13 36.52
C ARG A 56 8.85 12.45 36.00
N PHE A 57 9.72 13.12 36.77
CA PHE A 57 10.33 14.37 36.34
C PHE A 57 11.23 14.19 35.13
N ASP A 58 12.08 13.17 35.11
CA ASP A 58 12.99 12.89 33.98
C ASP A 58 12.21 12.60 32.68
N ILE A 59 11.17 11.77 32.75
CA ILE A 59 10.34 11.45 31.58
C ILE A 59 9.61 12.69 31.07
N LEU A 60 9.02 13.49 31.97
CA LEU A 60 8.29 14.70 31.57
C LEU A 60 9.23 15.75 31.00
N ALA A 61 10.42 15.93 31.59
CA ALA A 61 11.43 16.84 31.08
C ALA A 61 11.94 16.38 29.71
N GLN A 62 12.18 15.08 29.52
CA GLN A 62 12.58 14.50 28.24
C GLN A 62 11.49 14.68 27.17
N MET A 63 10.24 14.39 27.50
CA MET A 63 9.11 14.54 26.59
C MET A 63 8.88 16.01 26.22
N GLN A 64 8.97 16.91 27.19
CA GLN A 64 8.89 18.35 26.94
C GLN A 64 10.05 18.82 26.06
N SER A 65 11.27 18.35 26.31
CA SER A 65 12.44 18.67 25.50
C SER A 65 12.29 18.18 24.05
N MET A 66 11.79 16.96 23.84
CA MET A 66 11.49 16.45 22.49
C MET A 66 10.40 17.27 21.81
N MET A 67 9.34 17.66 22.52
CA MET A 67 8.27 18.48 21.96
C MET A 67 8.72 19.89 21.56
N GLN A 68 9.65 20.48 22.32
CA GLN A 68 10.13 21.84 22.07
C GLN A 68 11.28 21.88 21.07
N ASN A 69 12.18 20.89 21.09
CA ASN A 69 13.42 20.93 20.33
C ASN A 69 13.41 19.97 19.13
N ASP A 70 12.58 18.93 19.13
CA ASP A 70 12.53 17.90 18.09
C ASP A 70 11.10 17.65 17.60
N MET A 71 10.49 18.71 17.05
CA MET A 71 9.14 18.61 16.47
C MET A 71 9.08 17.70 15.25
N GLN A 72 10.21 17.41 14.60
CA GLN A 72 10.26 16.52 13.42
C GLN A 72 10.34 15.04 13.80
N GLY A 73 10.97 14.69 14.92
CA GLY A 73 11.03 13.32 15.43
C GLY A 73 9.72 12.81 16.05
N LEU A 74 8.77 13.71 16.37
CA LEU A 74 7.46 13.37 16.92
C LEU A 74 6.40 13.13 15.84
N LEU A 75 6.54 13.75 14.66
CA LEU A 75 5.66 13.47 13.55
C LEU A 75 6.13 12.17 12.87
N PRO A 76 5.20 11.31 12.42
CA PRO A 76 5.52 10.30 11.41
C PRO A 76 6.30 10.96 10.28
N ASP A 77 7.30 10.26 9.72
CA ASP A 77 8.18 10.81 8.70
C ASP A 77 7.41 11.05 7.39
N TYR A 78 6.68 12.17 7.31
CA TYR A 78 5.83 12.55 6.18
C TYR A 78 6.65 12.85 4.92
N THR A 79 7.97 12.96 5.05
CA THR A 79 8.89 13.05 3.91
C THR A 79 8.80 11.82 3.00
N ARG A 80 8.37 10.66 3.52
CA ARG A 80 8.17 9.43 2.74
C ARG A 80 6.83 9.36 2.00
N ILE A 81 5.87 10.21 2.35
CA ILE A 81 4.54 10.23 1.74
C ILE A 81 4.56 11.01 0.41
N GLN A 82 5.40 12.03 0.31
CA GLN A 82 5.57 12.83 -0.91
C GLN A 82 6.04 12.03 -2.15
N PRO A 83 7.11 11.22 -2.10
CA PRO A 83 7.51 10.42 -3.27
C PRO A 83 6.47 9.36 -3.66
N LEU A 84 5.66 8.90 -2.71
CA LEU A 84 4.56 7.97 -2.98
C LEU A 84 3.39 8.66 -3.71
N SER A 85 3.11 9.92 -3.34
CA SER A 85 2.16 10.78 -4.05
C SER A 85 2.60 11.07 -5.48
N GLU A 86 3.90 11.30 -5.70
CA GLU A 86 4.45 11.57 -7.03
C GLU A 86 4.40 10.32 -7.92
N ALA A 87 4.76 9.14 -7.37
CA ALA A 87 4.61 7.87 -8.07
C ALA A 87 3.14 7.54 -8.43
N LEU A 88 2.18 7.93 -7.59
CA LEU A 88 0.74 7.82 -7.87
C LEU A 88 0.29 8.75 -9.01
N ASP A 89 0.78 9.98 -9.03
CA ASP A 89 0.47 10.97 -10.08
C ASP A 89 1.01 10.50 -11.45
N ASP A 90 2.22 9.95 -11.46
CA ASP A 90 2.83 9.39 -12.67
C ASP A 90 2.11 8.13 -13.16
N LEU A 91 1.72 7.23 -12.25
CA LEU A 91 0.90 6.07 -12.61
C LEU A 91 -0.45 6.48 -13.19
N PHE A 92 -1.06 7.57 -12.69
CA PHE A 92 -2.31 8.09 -13.24
C PHE A 92 -2.13 8.67 -14.65
N LYS A 93 -0.99 9.31 -14.94
CA LYS A 93 -0.64 9.76 -16.30
C LYS A 93 -0.44 8.58 -17.23
N GLU A 94 0.28 7.55 -16.80
CA GLU A 94 0.49 6.32 -17.57
C GLU A 94 -0.83 5.59 -17.84
N PHE A 95 -1.72 5.51 -16.85
CA PHE A 95 -3.05 4.93 -17.02
C PHE A 95 -3.88 5.71 -18.04
N ASN A 96 -3.84 7.04 -18.01
CA ASN A 96 -4.55 7.85 -19.02
C ASN A 96 -3.91 7.71 -20.41
N ALA A 97 -2.58 7.65 -20.51
CA ALA A 97 -1.91 7.38 -21.77
C ALA A 97 -2.28 6.00 -22.33
N LEU A 98 -2.38 4.98 -21.46
CA LEU A 98 -2.85 3.65 -21.82
C LEU A 98 -4.32 3.67 -22.26
N LYS A 99 -5.17 4.45 -21.60
CA LYS A 99 -6.58 4.63 -21.99
C LYS A 99 -6.70 5.27 -23.38
N THR A 100 -5.90 6.28 -23.67
CA THR A 100 -5.84 6.88 -25.01
C THR A 100 -5.35 5.86 -26.03
N HIS A 101 -4.32 5.08 -25.71
CA HIS A 101 -3.81 4.04 -26.60
C HIS A 101 -4.84 2.93 -26.87
N LEU A 102 -5.65 2.54 -25.87
CA LEU A 102 -6.79 1.63 -26.07
C LEU A 102 -7.88 2.26 -26.94
N GLY A 103 -8.16 3.56 -26.77
CA GLY A 103 -9.06 4.31 -27.63
C GLY A 103 -8.61 4.28 -29.09
N ASP A 104 -7.35 4.62 -29.35
CA ASP A 104 -6.73 4.59 -30.67
C ASP A 104 -6.73 3.17 -31.27
N LEU A 105 -6.49 2.13 -30.46
CA LEU A 105 -6.49 0.75 -30.92
C LEU A 105 -7.92 0.27 -31.25
N SER A 106 -8.92 0.68 -30.46
CA SER A 106 -10.33 0.42 -30.73
C SER A 106 -10.79 1.08 -32.03
N GLU A 107 -10.42 2.34 -32.27
CA GLU A 107 -10.72 3.06 -33.51
C GLU A 107 -10.04 2.40 -34.73
N LYS A 108 -8.82 1.90 -34.57
CA LYS A 108 -8.13 1.11 -35.59
C LYS A 108 -8.83 -0.22 -35.87
N VAL A 109 -9.32 -0.92 -34.84
CA VAL A 109 -10.10 -2.16 -35.02
C VAL A 109 -11.39 -1.89 -35.77
N VAL A 110 -12.13 -0.83 -35.41
CA VAL A 110 -13.34 -0.41 -36.14
C VAL A 110 -13.03 -0.06 -37.60
N SER A 111 -11.92 0.64 -37.85
CA SER A 111 -11.48 0.98 -39.22
C SER A 111 -11.09 -0.26 -40.03
N ILE A 112 -10.47 -1.25 -39.39
CA ILE A 112 -10.12 -2.53 -40.01
C ILE A 112 -11.37 -3.36 -40.29
N GLU A 113 -12.34 -3.40 -39.37
CA GLU A 113 -13.63 -4.05 -39.57
C GLU A 113 -14.39 -3.42 -40.75
N ALA A 114 -14.43 -2.09 -40.85
CA ALA A 114 -15.01 -1.38 -41.98
C ALA A 114 -14.28 -1.67 -43.30
N PHE A 115 -12.94 -1.77 -43.28
CA PHE A 115 -12.15 -2.14 -44.46
C PHE A 115 -12.44 -3.59 -44.89
N ILE A 116 -12.56 -4.51 -43.93
CA ILE A 116 -12.93 -5.90 -44.20
C ILE A 116 -14.35 -5.98 -44.79
N ASP A 117 -15.29 -5.18 -44.28
CA ASP A 117 -16.65 -5.11 -44.81
C ASP A 117 -16.70 -4.51 -46.24
N ASP A 118 -15.90 -3.50 -46.56
CA ASP A 118 -15.83 -2.91 -47.93
C ASP A 118 -15.19 -3.88 -48.94
N VAL A 119 -14.15 -4.61 -48.52
CA VAL A 119 -13.52 -5.68 -49.30
C VAL A 119 -14.48 -6.85 -49.50
N LYS A 120 -15.23 -7.24 -48.47
CA LYS A 120 -16.23 -8.32 -48.51
C LYS A 120 -17.47 -7.92 -49.30
N ALA A 121 -17.85 -6.64 -49.31
CA ALA A 121 -18.88 -6.07 -50.18
C ALA A 121 -18.43 -5.99 -51.65
N GLY A 122 -17.21 -6.42 -51.97
CA GLY A 122 -16.71 -6.56 -53.34
C GLY A 122 -16.35 -5.24 -54.01
N LYS A 123 -16.15 -4.16 -53.25
CA LYS A 123 -15.78 -2.86 -53.80
C LYS A 123 -14.26 -2.74 -53.91
N LEU A 124 -13.70 -3.29 -54.97
CA LEU A 124 -12.34 -2.95 -55.40
C LEU A 124 -12.28 -1.44 -55.69
N PRO A 125 -11.23 -0.70 -55.25
CA PRO A 125 -11.00 0.65 -55.73
C PRO A 125 -10.74 0.57 -57.24
N ASN A 126 -11.74 0.97 -58.01
CA ASN A 126 -11.69 1.04 -59.47
C ASN A 126 -10.63 2.06 -59.90
N THR A 127 -9.38 1.62 -59.99
CA THR A 127 -8.31 2.33 -60.68
C THR A 127 -8.30 1.79 -62.11
N ALA A 128 -9.02 2.45 -63.02
CA ALA A 128 -8.95 2.16 -64.44
C ALA A 128 -7.76 2.93 -65.06
N PRO A 129 -6.80 2.24 -65.72
CA PRO A 129 -5.78 2.89 -66.53
C PRO A 129 -6.21 2.92 -68.01
N GLY A 130 -6.26 4.11 -68.62
CA GLY A 130 -6.48 4.30 -70.07
C GLY A 130 -6.30 5.77 -70.48
N GLY A 131 -5.20 6.09 -71.18
CA GLY A 131 -4.69 7.45 -71.50
C GLY A 131 -5.41 8.18 -72.68
N PRO A 132 -4.81 9.20 -73.35
CA PRO A 132 -3.36 9.37 -73.62
C PRO A 132 -2.73 10.80 -73.49
N ALA A 133 -1.39 10.78 -73.42
CA ALA A 133 -0.39 11.68 -74.03
C ALA A 133 -0.36 13.20 -73.73
N GLY A 134 0.70 13.61 -73.01
CA GLY A 134 1.38 14.89 -73.15
C GLY A 134 2.83 14.77 -72.65
N PRO A 135 3.88 15.12 -73.44
CA PRO A 135 5.26 14.91 -73.04
C PRO A 135 5.81 16.13 -72.29
N THR A 136 6.52 15.93 -71.19
CA THR A 136 7.66 16.78 -70.83
C THR A 136 8.61 16.06 -69.86
N ILE A 137 9.89 16.22 -70.18
CA ILE A 137 11.07 15.45 -69.78
C ILE A 137 11.59 15.89 -68.38
N PRO A 138 12.34 15.04 -67.64
CA PRO A 138 12.66 15.24 -66.22
C PRO A 138 13.96 16.05 -66.01
N ALA A 139 14.08 16.73 -64.87
CA ALA A 139 15.33 17.40 -64.48
C ALA A 139 15.58 17.41 -62.96
N GLY A 140 16.54 16.59 -62.53
CA GLY A 140 17.61 16.98 -61.59
C GLY A 140 17.39 16.82 -60.07
N PRO A 141 18.29 16.12 -59.34
CA PRO A 141 18.28 16.04 -57.88
C PRO A 141 19.17 17.14 -57.25
N VAL A 142 18.69 17.83 -56.21
CA VAL A 142 19.55 18.76 -55.44
C VAL A 142 19.78 18.22 -54.03
N LYS A 143 21.07 18.04 -53.72
CA LYS A 143 21.63 17.50 -52.49
C LYS A 143 21.82 18.60 -51.42
N LYS A 144 21.53 18.22 -50.16
CA LYS A 144 22.23 18.54 -48.89
C LYS A 144 22.35 20.01 -48.43
N LYS A 145 21.96 20.26 -47.16
CA LYS A 145 22.92 20.66 -46.10
C LYS A 145 22.35 20.49 -44.68
N ILE A 146 22.89 19.54 -43.93
CA ILE A 146 22.72 19.44 -42.47
C ILE A 146 23.76 20.38 -41.84
N ILE A 147 23.30 21.38 -41.08
CA ILE A 147 24.18 22.24 -40.29
C ILE A 147 24.05 21.82 -38.83
N ARG A 148 25.03 21.06 -38.33
CA ARG A 148 25.24 20.85 -36.89
C ARG A 148 25.86 22.12 -36.33
N LYS A 149 25.16 22.85 -35.46
CA LYS A 149 25.74 23.95 -34.68
C LYS A 149 26.28 23.41 -33.36
N LYS A 150 27.57 23.62 -33.16
CA LYS A 150 28.40 23.15 -32.04
C LYS A 150 28.17 24.07 -30.82
N VAL A 151 27.95 23.47 -29.65
CA VAL A 151 27.87 24.16 -28.34
C VAL A 151 29.29 24.49 -27.85
N PRO A 152 29.60 25.72 -27.40
CA PRO A 152 30.83 26.02 -26.68
C PRO A 152 30.68 25.83 -25.18
N ALA A 153 31.67 25.19 -24.56
CA ALA A 153 31.81 25.00 -23.11
C ALA A 153 32.24 26.29 -22.37
N PRO A 154 31.97 26.42 -21.05
CA PRO A 154 32.16 27.66 -20.29
C PRO A 154 33.62 27.93 -19.90
N ALA A 155 34.00 29.21 -19.85
CA ALA A 155 35.31 29.69 -19.44
C ALA A 155 35.43 29.82 -17.90
N PRO A 156 36.63 29.60 -17.32
CA PRO A 156 36.89 29.75 -15.88
C PRO A 156 37.14 31.21 -15.47
N ALA A 157 36.69 31.56 -14.26
CA ALA A 157 36.83 32.87 -13.63
C ALA A 157 38.24 33.09 -13.02
N PRO A 158 38.71 34.35 -12.96
CA PRO A 158 39.62 34.83 -11.92
C PRO A 158 38.86 35.51 -10.77
#